data_AF-A0A9D2UB80-F1
#
_entry.id   AF-A0A9D2UB80-F1
#
_cell.length_a   1.000
_cell.length_b   1.000
_cell.length_c   1.000
_cell.angle_alpha   90.00
_cell.angle_beta   90.00
_cell.angle_gamma   90.00
#
_symmetry.space_group_name_H-M   'P 1'
#
loop_
_entity.id
_entity.type
_entity.pdbx_description
1 polymer ?
#
loop_
_entity_poly.entity_id
_entity_poly.type
_entity_poly.pdbx_seq_one_letter_code
_entity_poly.pdbx_strand_id
1 'polypeptide(L)'
;MNRTPQRASADAAVSPFIELKRSQWRELRKSMPQVLSESELEQLRGIGDEIDLDEVSEVYLPLSRLINLRVEAQRSLNQATETFIGEPMPPTPYI
;
A
#
# COMPACT_ATOMS: atom_id res chain seq x y z
N MET A 1 25.25 20.01 -40.69
CA MET A 1 24.11 19.70 -39.80
C MET A 1 24.45 18.48 -38.96
N ASN A 2 25.03 18.69 -37.77
CA ASN A 2 25.40 17.59 -36.89
C ASN A 2 24.23 17.26 -35.95
N ARG A 3 23.86 15.98 -35.90
CA ARG A 3 22.90 15.43 -34.94
C ARG A 3 23.52 15.51 -33.54
N THR A 4 22.97 16.35 -32.66
CA THR A 4 23.29 16.33 -31.24
C THR A 4 22.60 15.11 -30.63
N PRO A 5 23.33 14.18 -29.97
CA PRO A 5 22.70 13.06 -29.29
C PRO A 5 21.99 13.56 -28.03
N GLN A 6 20.77 13.07 -27.85
CA GLN A 6 19.95 13.14 -26.65
C GLN A 6 20.76 12.65 -25.42
N ARG A 7 21.27 13.57 -24.58
CA ARG A 7 21.73 13.26 -23.21
C ARG A 7 20.49 13.08 -22.31
N ALA A 8 19.77 11.98 -22.50
CA ALA A 8 18.76 11.54 -21.54
C ALA A 8 19.14 10.14 -21.04
N SER A 9 20.23 10.05 -20.27
CA SER A 9 20.62 8.84 -19.52
C SER A 9 21.89 9.13 -18.70
N ALA A 10 21.83 10.00 -17.69
CA ALA A 10 22.97 10.18 -16.77
C ALA A 10 22.58 10.46 -15.30
N ASP A 11 21.31 10.80 -15.01
CA ASP A 11 20.82 11.06 -13.65
C ASP A 11 19.52 10.29 -13.37
N ALA A 12 19.49 8.98 -13.63
CA ALA A 12 18.50 8.12 -12.99
C ALA A 12 18.90 7.95 -11.52
N ALA A 13 18.78 9.03 -10.75
CA ALA A 13 18.97 9.02 -9.31
C ALA A 13 18.07 7.92 -8.72
N VAL A 14 18.65 7.05 -7.90
CA VAL A 14 17.88 6.03 -7.17
C VAL A 14 16.91 6.77 -6.26
N SER A 15 15.64 6.83 -6.65
CA SER A 15 14.58 7.38 -5.82
C SER A 15 14.28 6.39 -4.68
N PRO A 16 14.10 6.85 -3.43
CA PRO A 16 13.65 5.99 -2.34
C PRO A 16 12.18 5.57 -2.50
N PHE A 17 11.46 6.14 -3.48
CA PHE A 17 10.06 5.86 -3.76
C PHE A 17 9.91 4.98 -4.99
N ILE A 18 8.92 4.09 -4.94
CA ILE A 18 8.49 3.31 -6.10
C ILE A 18 7.33 4.04 -6.75
N GLU A 19 7.52 4.49 -7.99
CA GLU A 19 6.46 5.10 -8.79
C GLU A 19 5.65 4.04 -9.52
N LEU A 20 4.34 4.01 -9.27
CA LEU A 20 3.42 3.08 -9.91
C LEU A 20 2.33 3.86 -10.64
N LYS A 21 2.09 3.51 -11.90
CA LYS A 21 0.93 3.99 -12.64
C LYS A 21 -0.34 3.36 -12.05
N ARG A 22 -1.49 4.06 -12.18
CA ARG A 22 -2.79 3.57 -11.69
C ARG A 22 -3.14 2.17 -12.20
N SER A 23 -2.76 1.81 -13.44
CA SER A 23 -2.95 0.44 -13.95
C SER A 23 -2.10 -0.59 -13.19
N GLN A 24 -0.83 -0.30 -12.93
CA GLN A 24 0.06 -1.19 -12.18
C GLN A 24 -0.40 -1.36 -10.73
N TRP A 25 -0.87 -0.28 -10.09
CA TRP A 25 -1.44 -0.32 -8.74
C TRP A 25 -2.67 -1.23 -8.67
N ARG A 26 -3.58 -1.12 -9.65
CA ARG A 26 -4.79 -1.96 -9.73
C ARG A 26 -4.49 -3.43 -9.89
N GLU A 27 -3.45 -3.80 -10.65
CA GLU A 27 -3.05 -5.20 -10.81
C GLU A 27 -2.61 -5.85 -9.49
N LEU A 28 -2.09 -5.06 -8.52
CA LEU A 28 -1.74 -5.58 -7.18
C LEU A 28 -2.95 -6.16 -6.44
N ARG A 29 -4.17 -5.76 -6.81
CA ARG A 29 -5.40 -6.38 -6.28
C ARG A 29 -5.57 -7.82 -6.75
N LYS A 30 -5.21 -8.14 -7.99
CA LYS A 30 -5.50 -9.47 -8.58
C LYS A 30 -4.76 -10.61 -7.88
N SER A 31 -3.66 -10.30 -7.19
CA SER A 31 -2.91 -11.26 -6.38
C SER A 31 -3.45 -11.43 -4.96
N MET A 32 -4.60 -10.82 -4.63
CA MET A 32 -5.12 -10.76 -3.27
C MET A 32 -6.53 -11.37 -3.18
N PRO A 33 -6.86 -12.12 -2.10
CA PRO A 33 -8.23 -12.50 -1.82
C PRO A 33 -9.09 -11.23 -1.64
N GLN A 34 -10.35 -11.29 -2.07
CA GLN A 34 -11.24 -10.14 -1.99
C GLN A 34 -11.44 -9.72 -0.52
N VAL A 35 -10.96 -8.51 -0.19
CA VAL A 35 -10.85 -8.00 1.19
C VAL A 35 -12.16 -7.34 1.66
N LEU A 36 -13.03 -6.91 0.73
CA LEU A 36 -14.33 -6.31 1.06
C LEU A 36 -15.47 -7.01 0.30
N SER A 37 -16.53 -7.29 1.03
CA SER A 37 -17.83 -7.71 0.53
C SER A 37 -18.62 -6.53 -0.05
N GLU A 38 -19.57 -6.83 -0.92
CA GLU A 38 -20.48 -5.82 -1.51
C GLU A 38 -21.25 -5.03 -0.43
N SER A 39 -21.58 -5.67 0.70
CA SER A 39 -22.20 -5.03 1.85
C SER A 39 -21.30 -4.04 2.60
N GLU A 40 -19.99 -4.28 2.66
CA GLU A 40 -19.05 -3.34 3.29
C GLU A 40 -18.79 -2.14 2.37
N LEU A 41 -18.84 -2.33 1.06
CA LEU A 41 -18.80 -1.25 0.07
C LEU A 41 -20.04 -0.35 0.17
N GLU A 42 -21.23 -0.92 0.38
CA GLU A 42 -22.48 -0.18 0.59
C GLU A 42 -22.42 0.71 1.85
N GLN A 43 -21.80 0.21 2.94
CA GLN A 43 -21.61 1.00 4.17
C GLN A 43 -20.67 2.20 3.95
N LEU A 44 -19.64 2.05 3.10
CA LEU A 44 -18.74 3.14 2.76
C LEU A 44 -19.44 4.24 1.95
N ARG A 45 -20.42 3.90 1.08
CA ARG A 45 -21.25 4.90 0.37
C ARG A 45 -22.06 5.79 1.31
N GLY A 46 -22.47 5.28 2.47
CA GLY A 46 -23.26 6.04 3.44
C GLY A 46 -22.48 7.15 4.18
N ILE A 47 -21.14 7.20 4.06
CA ILE A 47 -20.27 8.11 4.81
C ILE A 47 -19.93 9.38 4.01
N GLY A 48 -20.15 9.41 2.70
CA GLY A 48 -19.93 10.60 1.88
C GLY A 48 -20.60 10.49 0.52
N ASP A 49 -21.23 11.57 0.08
CA ASP A 49 -21.77 11.70 -1.27
C ASP A 49 -20.70 11.33 -2.33
N GLU A 50 -21.13 10.54 -3.33
CA GLU A 50 -20.45 10.27 -4.60
C GLU A 50 -19.05 9.61 -4.54
N ILE A 51 -18.81 8.67 -3.63
CA ILE A 51 -17.64 7.79 -3.76
C ILE A 51 -17.95 6.66 -4.76
N ASP A 52 -17.24 6.66 -5.90
CA ASP A 52 -17.27 5.59 -6.89
C ASP A 52 -16.66 4.31 -6.30
N LEU A 53 -17.48 3.25 -6.23
CA LEU A 53 -17.06 1.95 -5.71
C LEU A 53 -15.92 1.34 -6.52
N ASP A 54 -15.86 1.62 -7.82
CA ASP A 54 -14.75 1.15 -8.66
C ASP A 54 -13.46 1.84 -8.21
N GLU A 55 -13.48 3.15 -7.93
CA GLU A 55 -12.31 3.87 -7.42
C GLU A 55 -11.86 3.41 -6.02
N VAL A 56 -12.79 3.15 -5.10
CA VAL A 56 -12.50 2.54 -3.79
C VAL A 56 -11.76 1.23 -3.97
N SER A 57 -12.30 0.40 -4.85
CA SER A 57 -11.83 -0.95 -5.04
C SER A 57 -10.49 -1.00 -5.81
N GLU A 58 -10.21 0.00 -6.63
CA GLU A 58 -9.00 0.12 -7.45
C GLU A 58 -7.83 0.77 -6.71
N VAL A 59 -8.10 1.74 -5.83
CA VAL A 59 -7.07 2.58 -5.20
C VAL A 59 -6.92 2.28 -3.72
N TYR A 60 -8.02 2.32 -2.97
CA TYR A 60 -8.00 2.26 -1.52
C TYR A 60 -7.87 0.84 -0.99
N LEU A 61 -8.47 -0.15 -1.66
CA LEU A 61 -8.32 -1.55 -1.28
C LEU A 61 -6.86 -2.02 -1.28
N PRO A 62 -6.08 -1.87 -2.38
CA PRO A 62 -4.66 -2.23 -2.35
C PRO A 62 -3.86 -1.46 -1.30
N LEU A 63 -4.21 -0.18 -1.04
CA LEU A 63 -3.53 0.65 -0.05
C LEU A 63 -3.75 0.14 1.37
N SER A 64 -5.00 -0.12 1.75
CA SER A 64 -5.35 -0.67 3.06
C SER A 64 -4.66 -2.02 3.28
N ARG A 65 -4.54 -2.86 2.23
CA ARG A 65 -3.79 -4.11 2.35
C ARG A 65 -2.30 -3.87 2.55
N LEU A 66 -1.69 -2.93 1.83
CA LEU A 66 -0.28 -2.58 2.05
C LEU A 66 -0.04 -2.10 3.49
N ILE A 67 -0.93 -1.28 4.04
CA ILE A 67 -0.87 -0.82 5.43
C ILE A 67 -1.00 -2.01 6.39
N ASN A 68 -1.97 -2.91 6.18
CA ASN A 68 -2.12 -4.11 7.00
C ASN A 68 -0.88 -5.00 6.98
N LEU A 69 -0.24 -5.20 5.82
CA LEU A 69 1.02 -5.95 5.72
C LEU A 69 2.15 -5.30 6.54
N ARG A 70 2.23 -3.97 6.55
CA ARG A 70 3.21 -3.25 7.39
C ARG A 70 2.91 -3.40 8.88
N VAL A 71 1.64 -3.32 9.26
CA VAL A 71 1.20 -3.55 10.65
C VAL A 71 1.55 -4.98 11.11
N GLU A 72 1.26 -5.99 10.28
CA GLU A 72 1.59 -7.40 10.55
C GLU A 72 3.11 -7.60 10.72
N ALA A 73 3.91 -7.01 9.83
CA ALA A 73 5.37 -7.06 9.91
C ALA A 73 5.91 -6.39 11.19
N GLN A 74 5.40 -5.20 11.53
CA GLN A 74 5.81 -4.50 12.75
C GLN A 74 5.45 -5.29 14.01
N ARG A 75 4.24 -5.87 14.06
CA ARG A 75 3.83 -6.74 15.18
C ARG A 75 4.75 -7.95 15.32
N SER A 76 5.10 -8.58 14.20
CA SER A 76 6.00 -9.74 14.19
C SER A 76 7.40 -9.37 14.69
N LEU A 77 7.91 -8.20 14.31
CA LEU A 77 9.19 -7.68 14.81
C LEU A 77 9.15 -7.41 16.32
N ASN A 78 8.06 -6.82 16.82
CA ASN A 78 7.89 -6.56 18.25
C ASN A 78 7.87 -7.89 19.03
N GLN A 79 7.13 -8.89 18.57
CA GLN A 79 7.08 -10.22 19.19
C GLN A 79 8.45 -10.92 19.22
N ALA A 80 9.22 -10.82 18.14
CA ALA A 80 10.58 -11.35 18.11
C ALA A 80 11.50 -10.62 19.11
N THR A 81 11.32 -9.31 19.26
CA THR A 81 12.06 -8.48 20.22
C THR A 81 11.70 -8.83 21.66
N GLU A 82 10.40 -8.98 21.97
CA GLU A 82 9.91 -9.44 23.28
C GLU A 82 10.52 -10.78 23.66
N THR A 83 10.51 -11.73 22.71
CA THR A 83 11.08 -13.07 22.92
C THR A 83 12.58 -13.00 23.22
N PHE A 84 13.32 -12.11 22.53
CA PHE A 84 14.75 -11.93 22.74
C PHE A 84 15.08 -11.25 24.08
N ILE A 85 14.33 -10.21 24.45
CA ILE A 85 14.55 -9.45 25.69
C ILE A 85 14.07 -10.23 26.93
N GLY A 86 13.04 -11.08 26.77
CA GLY A 86 12.45 -11.86 27.86
C GLY A 86 11.42 -11.08 28.68
N GLU A 87 10.98 -9.91 28.21
CA GLU A 87 9.96 -9.08 28.84
C GLU A 87 8.86 -8.71 27.82
N PRO A 88 7.58 -8.68 28.24
CA PRO A 88 6.50 -8.25 27.36
C PRO A 88 6.59 -6.74 27.08
N MET A 89 6.47 -6.35 25.81
CA MET A 89 6.38 -4.95 25.43
C MET A 89 4.90 -4.51 25.45
N PRO A 90 4.61 -3.27 25.86
CA PRO A 90 3.25 -2.75 25.77
C PRO A 90 2.82 -2.65 24.29
N PRO A 91 1.54 -2.92 23.97
CA PRO A 91 1.04 -2.81 22.60
C PRO A 91 1.15 -1.36 22.13
N THR A 92 1.94 -1.13 21.09
CA THR A 92 2.10 0.19 20.47
C THR A 92 1.18 0.33 19.26
N PRO A 93 0.39 1.42 19.18
CA PRO A 93 -0.35 1.75 17.97
C PRO A 93 0.59 1.91 16.77
N TYR A 94 0.13 1.49 15.59
CA TYR A 94 0.82 1.78 14.34
C TYR A 94 0.44 3.20 13.91
N ILE A 95 1.44 4.07 13.70
CA ILE A 95 1.30 5.49 13.34
C ILE A 95 1.97 5.73 12.00
#